data_AF-A0A9P9LH81-F1
#
_entry.id   AF-A0A9P9LH81-F1
#
_cell.length_a   1.000
_cell.length_b   1.000
_cell.length_c   1.000
_cell.angle_alpha   90.00
_cell.angle_beta   90.00
_cell.angle_gamma   90.00
#
_symmetry.space_group_name_H-M   'P 1'
#
loop_
_entity.id
_entity.type
_entity.pdbx_description
1 polymer ?
#
loop_
_entity_poly.entity_id
_entity_poly.type
_entity_poly.pdbx_seq_one_letter_code
_entity_poly.pdbx_strand_id
1 'polypeptide(L)'
;MSRSTSSILWLHGIPGSGKSMLVVHVIEYLQARAQGDGGVAYFYCARTANEPERADPAELLRCLLEQMACLDESEPIQLPIVAVYHSRKNEARGRKPEKLGMEECVEVVIELLRLNTVTIVVDGLDECDPTRRQELLDAFQKIVTESDNIVKIFVSSRDDHDLIHRLSRTPNLYIKAADNKSDIERFVTSRVEEAISKERILCGKVPRELKNIIVETLTRKAEGMFRLISLHIQSLCDPVRSKHRRMYSTHSNISR
;
A
#
# COMPACT_ATOMS: atom_id res chain seq x y z
N MET A 1 17.10 0.66 28.44
CA MET A 1 15.72 0.95 28.00
C MET A 1 15.79 1.98 26.89
N SER A 2 15.54 1.62 25.63
CA SER A 2 15.45 2.63 24.56
C SER A 2 14.17 3.44 24.77
N ARG A 3 14.30 4.75 25.05
CA ARG A 3 13.15 5.67 25.00
C ARG A 3 12.57 5.61 23.59
N SER A 4 11.27 5.37 23.47
CA SER A 4 10.57 5.51 22.18
C SER A 4 10.62 6.98 21.77
N THR A 5 10.96 7.22 20.50
CA THR A 5 11.04 8.57 19.90
C THR A 5 10.10 8.64 18.71
N SER A 6 9.63 9.84 18.39
CA SER A 6 8.87 10.06 17.16
C SER A 6 9.75 9.73 15.94
N SER A 7 9.19 9.05 14.94
CA SER A 7 9.96 8.65 13.77
C SER A 7 9.08 8.30 12.57
N ILE A 8 9.65 8.50 11.38
CA ILE A 8 9.15 7.93 10.13
C ILE A 8 9.91 6.63 9.87
N LEU A 9 9.21 5.51 9.71
CA LEU A 9 9.76 4.25 9.24
C LEU A 9 9.41 4.06 7.77
N TRP A 10 10.41 3.82 6.93
CA TRP A 10 10.24 3.67 5.49
C TRP A 10 10.44 2.23 5.02
N LEU A 11 9.38 1.59 4.53
CA LEU A 11 9.45 0.30 3.82
C LEU A 11 9.60 0.55 2.33
N HIS A 12 10.67 0.06 1.72
CA HIS A 12 10.88 0.22 0.28
C HIS A 12 11.37 -1.05 -0.40
N GLY A 13 11.29 -1.07 -1.72
CA GLY A 13 11.49 -2.28 -2.50
C GLY A 13 10.94 -2.19 -3.91
N ILE A 14 11.32 -3.14 -4.75
CA ILE A 14 10.87 -3.22 -6.14
C ILE A 14 9.34 -3.34 -6.27
N PRO A 15 8.74 -2.95 -7.42
CA PRO A 15 7.31 -3.19 -7.68
C PRO A 15 6.92 -4.65 -7.49
N GLY A 16 5.75 -4.92 -6.92
CA GLY A 16 5.25 -6.29 -6.78
C GLY A 16 6.01 -7.18 -5.78
N SER A 17 6.91 -6.63 -4.94
CA SER A 17 7.62 -7.33 -3.87
C SER A 17 6.76 -7.70 -2.64
N GLY A 18 5.48 -7.30 -2.62
CA GLY A 18 4.57 -7.61 -1.51
C GLY A 18 4.48 -6.54 -0.42
N LYS A 19 5.07 -5.34 -0.62
CA LYS A 19 4.97 -4.21 0.33
C LYS A 19 3.53 -3.95 0.81
N SER A 20 2.59 -3.76 -0.11
CA SER A 20 1.19 -3.50 0.26
C SER A 20 0.57 -4.64 1.08
N MET A 21 0.92 -5.90 0.79
CA MET A 21 0.47 -7.02 1.63
C MET A 21 1.07 -6.95 3.03
N LEU A 22 2.36 -6.60 3.16
CA LEU A 22 2.96 -6.41 4.48
C LEU A 22 2.31 -5.24 5.23
N VAL A 23 2.01 -4.13 4.54
CA VAL A 23 1.32 -2.98 5.15
C VAL A 23 -0.06 -3.36 5.67
N VAL A 24 -0.83 -4.16 4.93
CA VAL A 24 -2.12 -4.70 5.41
C VAL A 24 -1.95 -5.48 6.72
N HIS A 25 -0.98 -6.39 6.78
CA HIS A 25 -0.72 -7.17 8.01
C HIS A 25 -0.25 -6.27 9.17
N VAL A 26 0.52 -5.22 8.88
CA VAL A 26 0.93 -4.23 9.89
C VAL A 26 -0.29 -3.51 10.45
N ILE A 27 -1.21 -3.05 9.59
CA ILE A 27 -2.44 -2.36 10.01
C ILE A 27 -3.30 -3.29 10.86
N GLU A 28 -3.54 -4.52 10.41
CA GLU A 28 -4.31 -5.53 11.17
C GLU A 28 -3.69 -5.81 12.54
N TYR A 29 -2.36 -5.95 12.60
CA TYR A 29 -1.63 -6.15 13.84
C TYR A 29 -1.76 -4.96 14.79
N LEU A 30 -1.66 -3.73 14.27
CA LEU A 30 -1.79 -2.53 15.07
C LEU A 30 -3.21 -2.36 15.59
N GLN A 31 -4.23 -2.59 14.75
CA GLN A 31 -5.64 -2.54 15.15
C GLN A 31 -5.97 -3.57 16.23
N ALA A 32 -5.45 -4.79 16.12
CA ALA A 32 -5.64 -5.83 17.14
C ALA A 32 -5.04 -5.45 18.51
N ARG A 33 -3.99 -4.62 18.53
CA ARG A 33 -3.32 -4.15 19.76
C ARG A 33 -3.86 -2.83 20.28
N ALA A 34 -4.61 -2.10 19.47
CA ALA A 34 -5.17 -0.78 19.77
C ALA A 34 -6.23 -0.80 20.87
N GLN A 35 -6.73 -1.96 21.31
CA GLN A 35 -7.81 -2.13 22.29
C GLN A 35 -7.52 -1.63 23.73
N GLY A 36 -6.61 -0.68 23.94
CA GLY A 36 -6.41 -0.09 25.26
C GLY A 36 -5.54 1.15 25.37
N ASP A 37 -4.79 1.60 24.35
CA ASP A 37 -3.87 2.76 24.55
C ASP A 37 -3.44 3.53 23.28
N GLY A 38 -4.01 3.25 22.09
CA GLY A 38 -3.67 4.02 20.90
C GLY A 38 -4.41 3.63 19.62
N GLY A 39 -4.63 4.60 18.74
CA GLY A 39 -5.33 4.44 17.46
C GLY A 39 -4.41 4.15 16.28
N VAL A 40 -5.04 3.79 15.15
CA VAL A 40 -4.36 3.60 13.86
C VAL A 40 -5.14 4.38 12.81
N ALA A 41 -4.44 5.22 12.06
CA ALA A 41 -4.98 5.88 10.89
C ALA A 41 -4.15 5.47 9.67
N TYR A 42 -4.80 5.13 8.56
CA TYR A 42 -4.09 4.64 7.39
C TYR A 42 -4.64 5.15 6.06
N PHE A 43 -3.80 5.14 5.05
CA PHE A 43 -4.19 5.52 3.69
C PHE A 43 -3.45 4.70 2.65
N TYR A 44 -4.15 4.34 1.57
CA TYR A 44 -3.60 3.60 0.44
C TYR A 44 -3.54 4.49 -0.79
N CYS A 45 -2.34 5.02 -1.07
CA CYS A 45 -2.11 5.84 -2.25
C CYS A 45 -2.28 5.03 -3.53
N ALA A 46 -2.90 5.63 -4.53
CA ALA A 46 -3.04 5.02 -5.84
C ALA A 46 -3.18 6.09 -6.91
N ARG A 47 -2.35 6.02 -7.96
CA ARG A 47 -2.45 6.90 -9.11
C ARG A 47 -3.35 6.27 -10.17
N THR A 48 -4.65 6.53 -10.08
CA THR A 48 -5.63 6.02 -11.04
C THR A 48 -6.56 7.13 -11.53
N ALA A 49 -7.02 7.03 -12.78
CA ALA A 49 -7.94 8.01 -13.34
C ALA A 49 -9.35 7.94 -12.73
N ASN A 50 -9.72 6.79 -12.15
CA ASN A 50 -11.04 6.57 -11.56
C ASN A 50 -11.15 7.10 -10.13
N GLU A 51 -10.03 7.17 -9.41
CA GLU A 51 -9.93 7.64 -8.01
C GLU A 51 -8.77 8.63 -7.87
N PRO A 52 -8.81 9.80 -8.54
CA PRO A 52 -7.71 10.77 -8.54
C PRO A 52 -7.39 11.31 -7.14
N GLU A 53 -8.38 11.36 -6.24
CA GLU A 53 -8.22 11.75 -4.84
C GLU A 53 -7.21 10.88 -4.08
N ARG A 54 -6.99 9.63 -4.50
CA ARG A 54 -6.02 8.72 -3.89
C ARG A 54 -4.56 9.07 -4.20
N ALA A 55 -4.33 10.01 -5.11
CA ALA A 55 -3.03 10.59 -5.36
C ALA A 55 -2.86 11.98 -4.74
N ASP A 56 -3.91 12.63 -4.24
CA ASP A 56 -3.87 14.00 -3.73
C ASP A 56 -3.41 14.03 -2.25
N PRO A 57 -2.29 14.72 -1.94
CA PRO A 57 -1.79 14.83 -0.56
C PRO A 57 -2.76 15.47 0.44
N ALA A 58 -3.59 16.41 0.01
CA ALA A 58 -4.56 17.07 0.88
C ALA A 58 -5.74 16.14 1.19
N GLU A 59 -6.23 15.37 0.21
CA GLU A 59 -7.26 14.36 0.47
C GLU A 59 -6.73 13.25 1.39
N LEU A 60 -5.47 12.83 1.21
CA LEU A 60 -4.81 11.89 2.12
C LEU A 60 -4.85 12.39 3.57
N LEU A 61 -4.40 13.62 3.83
CA LEU A 61 -4.40 14.19 5.18
C LEU A 61 -5.83 14.32 5.74
N ARG A 62 -6.82 14.68 4.92
CA ARG A 62 -8.23 14.71 5.34
C ARG A 62 -8.78 13.34 5.68
N CYS A 63 -8.43 12.29 4.94
CA CYS A 63 -8.82 10.92 5.26
C CYS A 63 -8.16 10.41 6.55
N LEU A 64 -6.92 10.84 6.85
CA LEU A 64 -6.30 10.55 8.14
C LEU A 64 -7.05 11.28 9.27
N LEU A 65 -7.39 12.56 9.08
CA LEU A 65 -8.20 13.31 10.05
C LEU A 65 -9.56 12.68 10.29
N GLU A 66 -10.24 12.19 9.26
CA GLU A 66 -11.52 11.51 9.37
C GLU A 66 -11.41 10.26 10.27
N GLN A 67 -10.38 9.43 10.07
CA GLN A 67 -10.13 8.27 10.93
C GLN A 67 -9.75 8.66 12.36
N MET A 68 -8.97 9.74 12.52
CA MET A 68 -8.57 10.23 13.83
C MET A 68 -9.70 10.97 14.55
N ALA A 69 -10.74 11.42 13.85
CA ALA A 69 -11.85 12.14 14.45
C ALA A 69 -12.63 11.28 15.45
N CYS A 70 -12.65 9.96 15.24
CA CYS A 70 -13.31 8.99 16.10
C CYS A 70 -12.53 7.67 16.04
N LEU A 71 -11.69 7.41 17.05
CA LEU A 71 -10.87 6.20 17.11
C LEU A 71 -11.63 4.98 17.64
N ASP A 72 -12.72 5.23 18.37
CA ASP A 72 -13.65 4.24 18.91
C ASP A 72 -15.06 4.74 18.63
N GLU A 73 -15.88 3.96 17.91
CA GLU A 73 -17.25 4.33 17.53
C GLU A 73 -18.17 4.59 18.73
N SER A 74 -17.81 4.11 19.93
CA SER A 74 -18.54 4.37 21.17
C SER A 74 -18.21 5.72 21.81
N GLU A 75 -17.12 6.37 21.38
CA GLU A 75 -16.66 7.66 21.89
C GLU A 75 -17.15 8.83 21.01
N PRO A 76 -17.32 10.04 21.57
CA PRO A 76 -17.68 11.21 20.79
C PRO A 76 -16.54 11.66 19.87
N ILE A 77 -16.89 12.41 18.82
CA ILE A 77 -15.91 13.04 17.94
C ILE A 77 -14.97 13.94 18.75
N GLN A 78 -13.67 13.82 18.50
CA GLN A 78 -12.64 14.57 19.22
C GLN A 78 -12.80 16.09 19.07
N LEU A 79 -12.60 16.82 20.17
CA LEU A 79 -12.82 18.27 20.26
C LEU A 79 -12.11 19.11 19.19
N PRO A 80 -10.84 18.85 18.79
CA PRO A 80 -10.18 19.62 17.74
C PRO A 80 -10.95 19.60 16.42
N ILE A 81 -11.51 18.44 16.04
CA ILE A 81 -12.31 18.30 14.82
C ILE A 81 -13.64 19.04 14.93
N VAL A 82 -14.31 18.93 16.07
CA VAL A 82 -15.57 19.64 16.35
C VAL A 82 -15.38 21.15 16.26
N ALA A 83 -14.30 21.68 16.84
CA ALA A 83 -13.96 23.10 16.80
C ALA A 83 -13.75 23.60 15.35
N VAL A 84 -12.98 22.86 14.56
CA VAL A 84 -12.71 23.18 13.15
C VAL A 84 -14.00 23.14 12.33
N TYR A 85 -14.84 22.11 12.51
CA TYR A 85 -16.13 22.02 11.85
C TYR A 85 -17.02 23.23 12.15
N HIS A 86 -17.12 23.64 13.41
CA HIS A 86 -17.92 24.80 13.79
C HIS A 86 -17.35 26.11 13.22
N SER A 87 -16.02 26.31 13.23
CA SER A 87 -15.38 27.48 12.62
C SER A 87 -15.74 27.57 11.13
N ARG A 88 -15.51 26.48 10.39
CA ARG A 88 -15.78 26.40 8.95
C ARG A 88 -17.25 26.60 8.61
N LYS A 89 -18.15 26.03 9.42
CA LYS A 89 -19.60 26.23 9.26
C LYS A 89 -20.00 27.69 9.45
N ASN A 90 -19.42 28.37 10.43
CA ASN A 90 -19.69 29.78 10.70
C ASN A 90 -19.15 30.69 9.58
N GLU A 91 -17.93 30.44 9.11
CA GLU A 91 -17.30 31.17 8.00
C GLU A 91 -18.08 31.02 6.69
N ALA A 92 -18.63 29.84 6.43
CA ALA A 92 -19.39 29.56 5.22
C ALA A 92 -20.72 30.35 5.14
N ARG A 93 -21.23 30.87 6.27
CA ARG A 93 -22.47 31.66 6.36
C ARG A 93 -23.67 31.01 5.64
N GLY A 94 -23.88 29.72 5.91
CA GLY A 94 -24.98 28.94 5.32
C GLY A 94 -24.69 28.33 3.94
N ARG A 95 -23.51 28.56 3.36
CA ARG A 95 -23.01 27.82 2.19
C ARG A 95 -22.30 26.53 2.61
N LYS A 96 -21.96 25.68 1.63
CA LYS A 96 -21.10 24.51 1.86
C LYS A 96 -19.71 24.99 2.33
N PRO A 97 -19.21 24.52 3.47
CA PRO A 97 -17.87 24.86 3.92
C PRO A 97 -16.80 24.36 2.94
N GLU A 98 -15.73 25.14 2.80
CA GLU A 98 -14.55 24.73 2.04
C GLU A 98 -13.82 23.60 2.77
N LYS A 99 -13.13 22.75 1.99
CA LYS A 99 -12.29 21.69 2.55
C LYS A 99 -11.04 22.32 3.19
N LEU A 100 -10.50 21.66 4.23
CA LEU A 100 -9.25 22.06 4.86
C LEU A 100 -8.07 21.98 3.90
N GLY A 101 -7.19 22.97 3.89
CA GLY A 101 -5.88 22.90 3.23
C GLY A 101 -4.94 21.90 3.92
N MET A 102 -3.79 21.61 3.32
CA MET A 102 -2.81 20.69 3.91
C MET A 102 -2.28 21.20 5.25
N GLU A 103 -1.92 22.48 5.33
CA GLU A 103 -1.38 23.11 6.53
C GLU A 103 -2.37 23.01 7.70
N GLU A 104 -3.62 23.37 7.46
CA GLU A 104 -4.69 23.24 8.45
C GLU A 104 -4.90 21.79 8.86
N CYS A 105 -4.76 20.83 7.93
CA CYS A 105 -4.86 19.43 8.30
C CYS A 105 -3.73 19.02 9.25
N VAL A 106 -2.51 19.47 8.99
CA VAL A 106 -1.34 19.17 9.84
C VAL A 106 -1.52 19.74 11.24
N GLU A 107 -1.99 20.99 11.36
CA GLU A 107 -2.27 21.61 12.65
C GLU A 107 -3.28 20.79 13.46
N VAL A 108 -4.38 20.36 12.82
CA VAL A 108 -5.40 19.54 13.49
C VAL A 108 -4.87 18.16 13.85
N VAL A 109 -4.04 17.53 13.00
CA VAL A 109 -3.38 16.26 13.33
C VAL A 109 -2.52 16.41 14.59
N ILE A 110 -1.73 17.48 14.69
CA ILE A 110 -0.87 17.74 15.85
C ILE A 110 -1.72 17.89 17.13
N GLU A 111 -2.83 18.64 17.07
CA GLU A 111 -3.75 18.77 18.20
C GLU A 111 -4.39 17.43 18.62
N LEU A 112 -4.78 16.59 17.67
CA LEU A 112 -5.35 15.27 17.95
C LEU A 112 -4.32 14.34 18.59
N LEU A 113 -3.06 14.41 18.15
CA LEU A 113 -1.96 13.61 18.68
C LEU A 113 -1.58 13.99 20.11
N ARG A 114 -1.96 15.18 20.61
CA ARG A 114 -1.85 15.52 22.04
C ARG A 114 -2.81 14.72 22.91
N LEU A 115 -3.96 14.35 22.37
CA LEU A 115 -5.03 13.67 23.09
C LEU A 115 -4.85 12.15 23.07
N ASN A 116 -4.34 11.61 21.95
CA ASN A 116 -4.29 10.18 21.70
C ASN A 116 -2.98 9.78 21.03
N THR A 117 -2.46 8.61 21.40
CA THR A 117 -1.34 7.99 20.67
C THR A 117 -1.88 7.38 19.38
N VAL A 118 -1.49 7.87 18.21
CA VAL A 118 -1.92 7.31 16.92
C VAL A 118 -0.71 6.91 16.08
N THR A 119 -0.76 5.72 15.49
CA THR A 119 0.19 5.30 14.44
C THR A 119 -0.42 5.59 13.07
N ILE A 120 0.29 6.37 12.26
CA ILE A 120 -0.13 6.71 10.89
C ILE A 120 0.54 5.74 9.92
N VAL A 121 -0.22 5.14 9.01
CA VAL A 121 0.30 4.19 8.02
C VAL A 121 -0.07 4.61 6.60
N VAL A 122 0.91 4.78 5.72
CA VAL A 122 0.67 5.20 4.33
C VAL A 122 1.31 4.21 3.37
N ASP A 123 0.50 3.50 2.60
CA ASP A 123 0.98 2.57 1.58
C ASP A 123 1.11 3.26 0.22
N GLY A 124 2.21 2.98 -0.50
CA GLY A 124 2.37 3.40 -1.88
C GLY A 124 2.63 4.90 -2.06
N LEU A 125 3.44 5.53 -1.21
CA LEU A 125 3.78 6.95 -1.29
C LEU A 125 4.34 7.36 -2.68
N ASP A 126 4.90 6.40 -3.44
CA ASP A 126 5.32 6.63 -4.83
C ASP A 126 4.19 6.92 -5.81
N GLU A 127 2.96 6.56 -5.47
CA GLU A 127 1.75 6.76 -6.27
C GLU A 127 1.05 8.11 -5.99
N CYS A 128 1.45 8.85 -4.93
CA CYS A 128 1.00 10.24 -4.72
C CYS A 128 1.41 11.15 -5.88
N ASP A 129 0.70 12.25 -6.11
CA ASP A 129 1.05 13.26 -7.13
C ASP A 129 2.54 13.64 -7.00
N PRO A 130 3.39 13.35 -8.00
CA PRO A 130 4.83 13.62 -7.93
C PRO A 130 5.16 15.10 -7.69
N THR A 131 4.28 16.01 -8.13
CA THR A 131 4.50 17.45 -8.02
C THR A 131 4.28 17.96 -6.60
N ARG A 132 3.43 17.28 -5.82
CA ARG A 132 3.01 17.68 -4.46
C ARG A 132 3.47 16.72 -3.36
N ARG A 133 4.06 15.57 -3.73
CA ARG A 133 4.57 14.56 -2.78
C ARG A 133 5.59 15.12 -1.80
N GLN A 134 6.39 16.11 -2.19
CA GLN A 134 7.34 16.75 -1.29
C GLN A 134 6.65 17.56 -0.19
N GLU A 135 5.54 18.23 -0.49
CA GLU A 135 4.70 18.93 0.51
C GLU A 135 4.18 17.93 1.56
N LEU A 136 3.82 16.72 1.15
CA LEU A 136 3.37 15.67 2.07
C LEU A 136 4.49 15.18 3.00
N LEU A 137 5.70 15.04 2.47
CA LEU A 137 6.86 14.68 3.29
C LEU A 137 7.22 15.78 4.29
N ASP A 138 7.10 17.05 3.89
CA ASP A 138 7.27 18.19 4.79
C ASP A 138 6.20 18.18 5.89
N ALA A 139 4.94 17.89 5.53
CA ALA A 139 3.84 17.73 6.48
C ALA A 139 4.11 16.60 7.50
N PHE A 140 4.53 15.41 7.06
CA PHE A 140 4.88 14.32 7.98
C PHE A 140 6.07 14.66 8.88
N GLN A 141 7.08 15.34 8.32
CA GLN A 141 8.21 15.80 9.12
C GLN A 141 7.76 16.79 10.20
N LYS A 142 6.90 17.75 9.84
CA LYS A 142 6.31 18.73 10.75
C LYS A 142 5.54 18.05 11.87
N ILE A 143 4.66 17.09 11.54
CA ILE A 143 3.92 16.30 12.52
C ILE A 143 4.87 15.60 13.50
N VAL A 144 5.94 14.97 13.01
CA VAL A 144 6.92 14.25 13.85
C VAL A 144 7.72 15.19 14.75
N THR A 145 8.01 16.42 14.30
CA THR A 145 8.85 17.39 15.05
C THR A 145 8.07 18.27 16.01
N GLU A 146 6.82 18.60 15.69
CA GLU A 146 6.03 19.57 16.46
C GLU A 146 4.99 18.91 17.39
N SER A 147 4.76 17.60 17.28
CA SER A 147 3.88 16.90 18.22
C SER A 147 4.56 16.73 19.58
N ASP A 148 3.80 17.02 20.65
CA ASP A 148 4.26 16.86 22.03
C ASP A 148 4.35 15.38 22.46
N ASN A 149 3.53 14.52 21.85
CA ASN A 149 3.52 13.08 22.08
C ASN A 149 4.36 12.32 21.04
N ILE A 150 4.67 11.06 21.34
CA ILE A 150 5.43 10.19 20.43
C ILE A 150 4.56 9.82 19.22
N VAL A 151 5.03 10.19 18.02
CA VAL A 151 4.34 9.90 16.76
C VAL A 151 5.09 8.86 15.94
N LYS A 152 4.37 7.85 15.47
CA LYS A 152 4.91 6.83 14.58
C LYS A 152 4.23 6.95 13.23
N ILE A 153 5.02 7.22 12.20
CA ILE A 153 4.55 7.22 10.81
C ILE A 153 5.24 6.08 10.09
N PHE A 154 4.48 5.17 9.50
CA PHE A 154 4.98 4.09 8.69
C PHE A 154 4.59 4.33 7.23
N VAL A 155 5.58 4.46 6.35
CA VAL A 155 5.35 4.72 4.93
C VAL A 155 5.93 3.60 4.09
N SER A 156 5.22 3.20 3.03
CA SER A 156 5.72 2.26 2.03
C SER A 156 5.88 2.94 0.68
N SER A 157 6.91 2.59 -0.09
CA SER A 157 7.05 3.06 -1.48
C SER A 157 7.98 2.21 -2.33
N ARG A 158 8.07 2.54 -3.63
CA ARG A 158 9.21 2.17 -4.47
C ARG A 158 10.45 3.03 -4.16
N ASP A 159 11.56 2.61 -4.76
CA ASP A 159 12.88 3.26 -4.67
C ASP A 159 12.98 4.48 -5.60
N ASP A 160 11.99 5.37 -5.59
CA ASP A 160 12.03 6.60 -6.39
C ASP A 160 13.14 7.53 -5.86
N HIS A 161 13.88 8.17 -6.77
CA HIS A 161 15.10 8.91 -6.42
C HIS A 161 14.88 10.02 -5.37
N ASP A 162 13.79 10.78 -5.50
CA ASP A 162 13.45 11.84 -4.54
C ASP A 162 13.03 11.28 -3.18
N LEU A 163 12.38 10.11 -3.13
CA LEU A 163 12.06 9.42 -1.87
C LEU A 163 13.31 8.89 -1.19
N ILE A 164 14.24 8.28 -1.93
CA ILE A 164 15.56 7.89 -1.40
C ILE A 164 16.27 9.10 -0.79
N HIS A 165 16.34 10.21 -1.52
CA HIS A 165 17.01 11.41 -1.05
C HIS A 165 16.43 11.93 0.28
N ARG A 166 15.10 11.90 0.42
CA ARG A 166 14.39 12.43 1.60
C ARG A 166 14.36 11.45 2.78
N LEU A 167 14.20 10.15 2.53
CA LEU A 167 13.92 9.14 3.56
C LEU A 167 15.12 8.22 3.88
N SER A 168 16.23 8.29 3.13
CA SER A 168 17.41 7.46 3.41
C SER A 168 18.01 7.65 4.80
N ARG A 169 17.78 8.82 5.42
CA ARG A 169 18.24 9.13 6.79
C ARG A 169 17.26 8.70 7.88
N THR A 170 16.03 8.33 7.50
CA THR A 170 15.06 7.78 8.45
C THR A 170 15.30 6.28 8.60
N PRO A 171 14.88 5.66 9.71
CA PRO A 171 14.81 4.20 9.79
C PRO A 171 14.11 3.64 8.55
N ASN A 172 14.73 2.65 7.91
CA ASN A 172 14.18 2.06 6.69
C ASN A 172 14.40 0.55 6.65
N LEU A 173 13.49 -0.13 5.96
CA LEU A 173 13.52 -1.56 5.69
C LEU A 173 13.43 -1.75 4.17
N TYR A 174 14.42 -2.44 3.61
CA TYR A 174 14.46 -2.75 2.18
C TYR A 174 14.07 -4.20 1.92
N ILE A 175 13.05 -4.42 1.08
CA ILE A 175 12.69 -5.75 0.58
C ILE A 175 13.46 -6.02 -0.71
N LYS A 176 14.48 -6.88 -0.63
CA LYS A 176 15.23 -7.33 -1.79
C LYS A 176 14.46 -8.42 -2.51
N ALA A 177 14.66 -8.51 -3.83
CA ALA A 177 14.13 -9.62 -4.63
C ALA A 177 14.55 -11.00 -4.07
N ALA A 178 15.77 -11.09 -3.53
CA ALA A 178 16.31 -12.32 -2.96
C ALA A 178 15.58 -12.75 -1.66
N ASP A 179 15.09 -11.79 -0.87
CA ASP A 179 14.41 -12.07 0.40
C ASP A 179 13.09 -12.83 0.16
N ASN A 180 12.47 -12.62 -1.01
CA ASN A 180 11.19 -13.20 -1.37
C ASN A 180 11.28 -14.56 -2.08
N LYS A 181 12.48 -15.13 -2.30
CA LYS A 181 12.64 -16.31 -3.17
C LYS A 181 11.76 -17.49 -2.76
N SER A 182 11.81 -17.87 -1.48
CA SER A 182 11.03 -18.99 -0.95
C SER A 182 9.52 -18.72 -1.02
N ASP A 183 9.10 -17.51 -0.68
CA ASP A 183 7.68 -17.12 -0.73
C ASP A 183 7.15 -17.10 -2.16
N ILE A 184 7.98 -16.68 -3.12
CA ILE A 184 7.68 -16.73 -4.54
C ILE A 184 7.49 -18.17 -5.00
N GLU A 185 8.42 -19.09 -4.67
CA GLU A 185 8.31 -20.50 -5.04
C GLU A 185 7.01 -21.12 -4.51
N ARG A 186 6.66 -20.84 -3.25
CA ARG A 186 5.42 -21.29 -2.63
C ARG A 186 4.19 -20.67 -3.32
N PHE A 187 4.23 -19.37 -3.60
CA PHE A 187 3.14 -18.67 -4.28
C PHE A 187 2.92 -19.18 -5.70
N VAL A 188 3.97 -19.35 -6.50
CA VAL A 188 3.91 -19.91 -7.85
C VAL A 188 3.28 -21.30 -7.81
N THR A 189 3.78 -22.17 -6.93
CA THR A 189 3.29 -23.55 -6.81
C THR A 189 1.80 -23.57 -6.50
N SER A 190 1.37 -22.81 -5.49
CA SER A 190 -0.03 -22.72 -5.09
C SER A 190 -0.91 -22.17 -6.22
N ARG A 191 -0.49 -21.11 -6.92
CA ARG A 191 -1.27 -20.50 -8.00
C ARG A 191 -1.37 -21.39 -9.24
N VAL A 192 -0.32 -22.14 -9.56
CA VAL A 192 -0.34 -23.11 -10.65
C VAL A 192 -1.28 -24.27 -10.30
N GLU A 193 -1.22 -24.78 -9.08
CA GLU A 193 -2.15 -25.82 -8.59
C GLU A 193 -3.61 -25.35 -8.64
N GLU A 194 -3.89 -24.14 -8.16
CA GLU A 194 -5.23 -23.53 -8.21
C GLU A 194 -5.74 -23.38 -9.66
N ALA A 195 -4.87 -22.97 -10.58
CA ALA A 195 -5.24 -22.80 -11.99
C ALA A 195 -5.51 -24.15 -12.67
N ILE A 196 -4.79 -25.21 -12.31
CA ILE A 196 -5.01 -26.58 -12.79
C ILE A 196 -6.32 -27.13 -12.21
N SER A 197 -6.55 -26.97 -10.90
CA SER A 197 -7.75 -27.48 -10.24
C SER A 197 -9.03 -26.81 -10.73
N LYS A 198 -8.95 -25.54 -11.16
CA LYS A 198 -10.03 -24.80 -11.81
C LYS A 198 -10.11 -25.03 -13.33
N GLU A 199 -9.37 -26.00 -13.85
CA GLU A 199 -9.32 -26.37 -15.27
C GLU A 199 -8.91 -25.24 -16.24
N ARG A 200 -8.30 -24.17 -15.73
CA ARG A 200 -7.92 -22.99 -16.52
C ARG A 200 -6.67 -23.22 -17.36
N ILE A 201 -5.83 -24.18 -16.97
CA ILE A 201 -4.64 -24.59 -17.70
C ILE A 201 -4.87 -26.00 -18.22
N LEU A 202 -4.81 -26.16 -19.55
CA LEU A 202 -4.90 -27.45 -20.24
C LEU A 202 -6.07 -28.33 -19.75
N CYS A 203 -7.22 -27.72 -19.41
CA CYS A 203 -8.41 -28.42 -18.89
C CYS A 203 -8.12 -29.31 -17.66
N GLY A 204 -7.19 -28.88 -16.80
CA GLY A 204 -6.78 -29.61 -15.59
C GLY A 204 -5.87 -30.81 -15.84
N LYS A 205 -5.58 -31.16 -17.10
CA LYS A 205 -4.77 -32.32 -17.49
C LYS A 205 -3.32 -31.93 -17.72
N VAL A 206 -2.62 -31.59 -16.63
CA VAL A 206 -1.21 -31.19 -16.66
C VAL A 206 -0.33 -32.31 -16.09
N PRO A 207 0.58 -32.92 -16.89
CA PRO A 207 1.56 -33.89 -16.38
C PRO A 207 2.45 -33.28 -15.30
N ARG A 208 2.94 -34.11 -14.36
CA ARG A 208 3.76 -33.65 -13.23
C ARG A 208 5.03 -32.95 -13.69
N GLU A 209 5.65 -33.47 -14.74
CA GLU A 209 6.88 -32.93 -15.34
C GLU A 209 6.63 -31.54 -15.92
N LEU A 210 5.51 -31.37 -16.62
CA LEU A 210 5.12 -30.06 -17.18
C LEU A 210 4.78 -29.07 -16.07
N LYS A 211 4.11 -29.50 -15.00
CA LYS A 211 3.85 -28.67 -13.82
C LYS A 211 5.17 -28.16 -13.23
N ASN A 212 6.16 -29.04 -13.04
CA ASN A 212 7.46 -28.68 -12.49
C ASN A 212 8.18 -27.66 -13.40
N ILE A 213 8.17 -27.87 -14.72
CA ILE A 213 8.75 -26.92 -15.69
C ILE A 213 8.06 -25.56 -15.62
N ILE A 214 6.73 -25.52 -15.49
CA ILE A 214 5.98 -24.27 -15.34
C ILE A 214 6.40 -23.56 -14.05
N VAL A 215 6.40 -24.26 -12.91
CA VAL A 215 6.75 -23.68 -11.61
C VAL A 215 8.17 -23.13 -11.62
N GLU A 216 9.15 -23.91 -12.09
CA GLU A 216 10.55 -23.49 -12.17
C GLU A 216 10.71 -22.27 -13.10
N THR A 217 10.08 -22.31 -14.28
CA THR A 217 10.17 -21.22 -15.25
C THR A 217 9.55 -19.93 -14.72
N LEU A 218 8.38 -20.02 -14.08
CA LEU A 218 7.69 -18.86 -13.52
C LEU A 218 8.44 -18.28 -12.33
N THR A 219 8.99 -19.13 -11.46
CA THR A 219 9.82 -18.72 -10.32
C THR A 219 11.05 -17.96 -10.80
N ARG A 220 11.80 -18.52 -11.75
CA ARG A 220 12.99 -17.86 -12.31
C ARG A 220 12.64 -16.52 -12.96
N LYS A 221 11.51 -16.45 -13.67
CA LYS A 221 11.05 -15.23 -14.32
C LYS A 221 10.39 -14.23 -13.37
N ALA A 222 10.14 -14.58 -12.11
CA ALA A 222 9.45 -13.70 -11.19
C ALA A 222 10.31 -12.50 -10.78
N GLU A 223 11.64 -12.65 -10.76
CA GLU A 223 12.59 -11.59 -10.40
C GLU A 223 12.23 -10.86 -9.09
N GLY A 224 11.72 -11.60 -8.09
CA GLY A 224 11.29 -11.01 -6.82
C GLY A 224 9.86 -10.43 -6.80
N MET A 225 9.12 -10.50 -7.92
CA MET A 225 7.82 -9.86 -8.10
C MET A 225 6.65 -10.87 -8.16
N PHE A 226 5.78 -10.85 -7.14
CA PHE A 226 4.55 -11.63 -7.10
C PHE A 226 3.55 -11.26 -8.21
N ARG A 227 3.54 -9.99 -8.62
CA ARG A 227 2.64 -9.48 -9.66
C ARG A 227 2.93 -10.10 -11.03
N LEU A 228 4.21 -10.29 -11.36
CA LEU A 228 4.62 -10.85 -12.65
C LEU A 228 4.15 -12.30 -12.81
N ILE A 229 4.19 -13.08 -11.73
CA ILE A 229 3.65 -14.45 -11.69
C ILE A 229 2.15 -14.45 -11.98
N SER A 230 1.40 -13.54 -11.34
CA SER A 230 -0.04 -13.43 -11.55
C SER A 230 -0.38 -13.12 -13.02
N LEU A 231 0.36 -12.20 -13.65
CA LEU A 231 0.20 -11.86 -15.07
C LEU A 231 0.56 -13.02 -15.99
N HIS A 232 1.65 -13.74 -15.70
CA HIS A 232 2.01 -14.93 -16.48
C HIS A 232 0.96 -16.03 -16.38
N ILE A 233 0.45 -16.33 -15.18
CA ILE A 233 -0.60 -17.34 -15.00
C ILE A 233 -1.89 -16.89 -15.71
N GLN A 234 -2.28 -15.62 -15.61
CA GLN A 234 -3.41 -15.09 -16.37
C GLN A 234 -3.23 -15.28 -17.87
N SER A 235 -2.04 -14.99 -18.40
CA SER A 235 -1.73 -15.22 -19.82
C SER A 235 -1.72 -16.70 -20.20
N LEU A 236 -1.35 -17.62 -19.29
CA LEU A 236 -1.43 -19.06 -19.53
C LEU A 236 -2.88 -19.56 -19.54
N CYS A 237 -3.74 -18.94 -18.74
CA CYS A 237 -5.17 -19.25 -18.67
C CYS A 237 -5.98 -18.64 -19.83
N ASP A 238 -5.39 -17.76 -20.66
CA ASP A 238 -6.10 -17.05 -21.71
C ASP A 238 -6.44 -17.99 -22.89
N PRO A 239 -7.74 -18.22 -23.18
CA PRO A 239 -8.19 -19.09 -24.26
C PRO A 239 -7.80 -18.58 -25.67
N VAL A 240 -7.60 -17.26 -25.85
CA VAL A 240 -7.27 -16.65 -27.14
C VAL A 240 -5.82 -16.94 -27.54
N ARG A 241 -4.90 -16.87 -26.57
CA ARG A 241 -3.48 -17.19 -26.77
C ARG A 241 -3.20 -18.69 -26.88
N SER A 242 -3.97 -19.51 -26.16
CA SER A 242 -3.84 -20.97 -26.24
C SER A 242 -4.38 -21.57 -27.55
N LYS A 243 -5.25 -20.85 -28.29
CA LYS A 243 -5.65 -21.20 -29.67
C LYS A 243 -4.58 -20.84 -30.73
N HIS A 244 -3.94 -19.68 -30.65
CA HIS A 244 -2.90 -19.28 -31.61
C HIS A 244 -1.70 -20.22 -31.62
N ARG A 245 -1.29 -20.75 -30.45
CA ARG A 245 -0.19 -21.75 -30.36
C ARG A 245 -0.53 -23.14 -30.92
N ARG A 246 -1.83 -23.49 -31.03
CA ARG A 246 -2.26 -24.74 -31.68
C ARG A 246 -2.17 -24.65 -33.20
N MET A 247 -2.46 -23.49 -33.82
CA MET A 247 -2.36 -23.32 -35.28
C MET A 247 -0.91 -23.43 -35.81
N TYR A 248 0.09 -22.97 -35.05
CA TYR A 248 1.50 -23.09 -35.47
C TYR A 248 2.13 -24.46 -35.20
N SER A 249 1.54 -25.30 -34.33
CA SER A 249 2.02 -26.68 -34.09
C SER A 249 1.36 -27.71 -35.03
N THR A 250 0.25 -27.37 -35.68
CA THR A 250 -0.41 -28.25 -36.67
C THR A 250 0.15 -28.12 -38.09
N HIS A 251 0.97 -27.11 -38.39
CA HIS A 251 1.56 -26.92 -39.73
C HIS A 251 2.98 -27.51 -39.91
N SER A 252 3.55 -28.16 -38.90
CA SER A 252 4.85 -28.85 -39.00
C SER A 252 4.76 -30.37 -39.27
N ASN A 253 3.56 -30.93 -39.47
CA ASN A 253 3.36 -32.38 -39.69
C ASN A 253 2.60 -32.73 -40.98
N ILE A 254 2.63 -31.89 -42.01
CA ILE A 254 2.14 -32.26 -43.36
C ILE A 254 3.27 -32.00 -44.36
N SER A 255 4.23 -32.92 -44.39
CA SER A 255 5.18 -33.14 -45.48
C SER A 255 5.88 -34.48 -45.24
N ARG A 256 5.18 -35.58 -45.53
CA ARG A 256 5.71 -36.85 -46.02
C ARG A 256 4.59 -37.62 -46.69
#